data_AF-A0A7R9HUY4-F1
#
_entry.id   AF-A0A7R9HUY4-F1
#
_cell.length_a   1.000
_cell.length_b   1.000
_cell.length_c   1.000
_cell.angle_alpha   90.00
_cell.angle_beta   90.00
_cell.angle_gamma   90.00
#
_symmetry.space_group_name_H-M   'P 1'
#
loop_
_entity.id
_entity.type
_entity.pdbx_description
1 polymer ?
#
loop_
_entity_poly.entity_id
_entity_poly.type
_entity_poly.pdbx_seq_one_letter_code
_entity_poly.pdbx_strand_id
1 'polypeptide(L)'
;DAGEAIRHIAKLKRKDKERPTACEVSSRGENYMSLWAPWKLLEVHWGLLYRLEENKPDILQLPLKDIGVVQPEDDPELIQRVCGVLDVNSFEVRAPGLPSHAEHLRLRAVYLQAALMAHHCIANTHLAVDDNFIITVHASVHISQGQPIFFNYTSPLQGTSERREHLHEGKYFDCTCSRCRDPTELGTYMSSLKCVKCRGKGLVSPMEALKENSPWECNHCGHYYSALVVHSATARGKDLLEDIDKSTSYTSYRH
;
A
#
# COMPACT_ATOMS: atom_id res chain seq x y z
N ASP A 1 -9.06 15.99 5.88
CA ASP A 1 -8.44 14.80 5.23
C ASP A 1 -6.90 14.88 5.33
N ALA A 2 -6.13 13.79 5.17
CA ALA A 2 -4.65 13.82 5.30
C ALA A 2 -3.96 14.76 4.28
N GLY A 3 -4.48 14.82 3.06
CA GLY A 3 -4.15 15.83 2.06
C GLY A 3 -4.60 17.23 2.49
N GLU A 4 -5.68 17.37 3.24
CA GLU A 4 -6.05 18.64 3.89
C GLU A 4 -5.10 19.00 5.02
N ALA A 5 -4.58 18.06 5.82
CA ALA A 5 -3.58 18.29 6.87
C ALA A 5 -2.22 18.68 6.28
N ILE A 6 -1.82 18.05 5.17
CA ILE A 6 -0.66 18.43 4.35
C ILE A 6 -0.89 19.83 3.72
N ARG A 7 -2.09 20.09 3.20
CA ARG A 7 -2.49 21.41 2.68
C ARG A 7 -2.64 22.46 3.78
N HIS A 8 -2.98 22.11 5.02
CA HIS A 8 -3.18 23.01 6.16
C HIS A 8 -1.82 23.44 6.71
N ILE A 9 -0.86 22.50 6.79
CA ILE A 9 0.56 22.82 7.02
C ILE A 9 1.11 23.70 5.90
N ALA A 10 0.76 23.42 4.64
CA ALA A 10 1.16 24.26 3.50
C ALA A 10 0.44 25.63 3.44
N LYS A 11 -0.81 25.74 3.93
CA LYS A 11 -1.61 26.98 3.96
C LYS A 11 -1.19 27.92 5.08
N LEU A 12 -0.73 27.41 6.23
CA LEU A 12 -0.19 28.22 7.32
C LEU A 12 1.03 29.06 6.92
N LYS A 13 1.60 28.88 5.71
CA LYS A 13 2.73 29.67 5.20
C LYS A 13 2.51 30.36 3.85
N ARG A 14 1.32 30.27 3.24
CA ARG A 14 0.99 31.02 2.01
C ARG A 14 0.42 32.40 2.36
N LYS A 15 1.27 33.31 2.84
CA LYS A 15 1.15 34.70 2.41
C LYS A 15 2.00 34.84 1.15
N ASP A 16 1.42 35.52 0.18
CA ASP A 16 1.95 35.88 -1.13
C ASP A 16 1.70 34.90 -2.30
N LYS A 17 1.09 35.54 -3.32
CA LYS A 17 0.54 35.07 -4.60
C LYS A 17 1.69 34.63 -5.51
N GLU A 18 1.59 33.67 -6.42
CA GLU A 18 0.78 33.65 -7.65
C GLU A 18 0.91 32.25 -8.32
N ARG A 19 0.01 31.91 -9.26
CA ARG A 19 0.01 30.71 -10.14
C ARG A 19 0.15 31.18 -11.61
N PRO A 20 0.23 30.31 -12.65
CA PRO A 20 1.02 29.08 -12.83
C PRO A 20 1.66 28.99 -14.25
N THR A 21 2.63 28.09 -14.49
CA THR A 21 2.79 27.44 -15.82
C THR A 21 3.49 26.07 -15.74
N ALA A 22 3.03 25.19 -16.61
CA ALA A 22 3.33 23.79 -16.96
C ALA A 22 4.67 23.11 -16.58
N CYS A 23 4.51 21.85 -16.15
CA CYS A 23 5.29 20.63 -16.42
C CYS A 23 6.73 20.75 -16.95
N GLU A 24 7.64 20.95 -16.02
CA GLU A 24 8.91 20.21 -15.89
C GLU A 24 9.22 20.28 -14.40
N VAL A 25 9.15 19.16 -13.66
CA VAL A 25 9.58 19.19 -12.24
C VAL A 25 11.09 18.97 -12.21
N SER A 26 11.83 19.88 -12.87
CA SER A 26 13.19 20.17 -12.49
C SER A 26 13.11 21.33 -11.48
N SER A 27 13.61 21.09 -10.28
CA SER A 27 13.52 22.06 -9.19
C SER A 27 14.43 23.27 -9.48
N ARG A 28 13.89 24.30 -10.13
CA ARG A 28 14.45 25.66 -10.08
C ARG A 28 13.60 26.51 -9.15
N GLY A 29 14.17 26.89 -8.01
CA GLY A 29 13.51 27.71 -7.00
C GLY A 29 14.26 27.71 -5.67
N GLU A 30 15.36 28.45 -5.61
CA GLU A 30 16.21 28.65 -4.44
C GLU A 30 15.47 29.48 -3.37
N ASN A 31 14.65 28.83 -2.55
CA ASN A 31 14.38 29.22 -1.14
C ASN A 31 13.53 28.20 -0.35
N TYR A 32 13.20 27.04 -0.94
CA TYR A 32 12.45 25.97 -0.27
C TYR A 32 13.33 25.01 0.54
N MET A 33 14.66 25.16 0.55
CA MET A 33 15.55 24.13 1.12
C MET A 33 15.73 24.19 2.64
N SER A 34 15.57 25.34 3.29
CA SER A 34 15.91 25.50 4.72
C SER A 34 14.87 24.92 5.69
N LEU A 35 13.57 25.01 5.35
CA LEU A 35 12.47 24.50 6.17
C LEU A 35 12.22 22.99 6.02
N TRP A 36 12.77 22.40 4.95
CA TRP A 36 12.59 20.98 4.59
C TRP A 36 13.85 20.16 4.80
N ALA A 37 14.94 20.78 5.26
CA ALA A 37 16.18 20.10 5.58
C ALA A 37 15.98 18.91 6.57
N PRO A 38 15.14 18.99 7.61
CA PRO A 38 14.88 17.85 8.51
C PRO A 38 14.14 16.67 7.85
N TRP A 39 13.30 16.95 6.85
CA TRP A 39 12.55 15.92 6.12
C TRP A 39 13.38 15.27 5.02
N LYS A 40 14.25 16.04 4.35
CA LYS A 40 15.30 15.48 3.48
C LYS A 40 16.25 14.60 4.27
N LEU A 41 16.57 14.95 5.53
CA LEU A 41 17.34 14.09 6.42
C LEU A 41 16.67 12.71 6.59
N LEU A 42 15.33 12.62 6.57
CA LEU A 42 14.61 11.34 6.57
C LEU A 42 14.78 10.50 5.29
N GLU A 43 14.92 11.16 4.14
CA GLU A 43 15.19 10.50 2.84
C GLU A 43 16.62 9.91 2.78
N VAL A 44 17.55 10.37 3.63
CA VAL A 44 18.96 9.93 3.67
C VAL A 44 19.42 9.33 5.01
N HIS A 45 18.60 9.31 6.07
CA HIS A 45 19.04 8.81 7.39
C HIS A 45 19.07 7.29 7.46
N TRP A 46 20.29 6.74 7.50
CA TRP A 46 20.56 5.32 7.68
C TRP A 46 20.05 4.75 9.04
N GLY A 47 19.66 5.60 10.00
CA GLY A 47 19.27 5.19 11.36
C GLY A 47 17.82 4.72 11.53
N LEU A 48 16.88 5.24 10.74
CA LEU A 48 15.49 4.74 10.69
C LEU A 48 15.40 3.39 9.98
N LEU A 49 16.47 3.01 9.27
CA LEU A 49 16.55 1.83 8.43
C LEU A 49 16.52 0.51 9.21
N TYR A 50 16.69 0.53 10.53
CA TYR A 50 16.92 -0.66 11.33
C TYR A 50 15.84 -0.98 12.38
N ARG A 51 14.79 -0.15 12.54
CA ARG A 51 13.95 -0.19 13.77
C ARG A 51 12.43 -0.14 13.60
N LEU A 52 11.87 -0.40 12.43
CA LEU A 52 10.43 -0.28 12.18
C LEU A 52 9.72 -1.64 12.07
N GLU A 53 9.95 -2.54 13.03
CA GLU A 53 9.40 -3.90 12.97
C GLU A 53 7.99 -4.09 13.57
N GLU A 54 7.40 -3.17 14.34
CA GLU A 54 6.03 -3.40 14.85
C GLU A 54 5.20 -2.11 15.01
N ASN A 55 3.94 -2.19 14.59
CA ASN A 55 2.88 -1.16 14.70
C ASN A 55 2.49 -0.88 16.17
N LYS A 56 3.38 -0.25 16.94
CA LYS A 56 3.05 0.33 18.24
C LYS A 56 3.44 1.82 18.26
N PRO A 57 2.55 2.73 18.69
CA PRO A 57 2.80 4.17 18.66
C PRO A 57 4.03 4.61 19.48
N ASP A 58 4.45 3.82 20.47
CA ASP A 58 5.66 4.07 21.26
C ASP A 58 6.97 3.70 20.53
N ILE A 59 6.91 2.77 19.56
CA ILE A 59 8.09 2.30 18.82
C ILE A 59 8.56 3.35 17.79
N LEU A 60 7.65 4.16 17.24
CA LEU A 60 7.99 5.22 16.28
C LEU A 60 8.59 6.46 16.95
N GLN A 61 8.19 6.77 18.19
CA GLN A 61 8.58 8.02 18.85
C GLN A 61 10.07 8.11 19.16
N LEU A 62 10.68 6.99 19.60
CA LEU A 62 12.10 6.97 19.95
C LEU A 62 13.01 7.20 18.72
N PRO A 63 12.86 6.47 17.60
CA PRO A 63 13.60 6.75 16.37
C PRO A 63 13.40 8.16 15.84
N LEU A 64 12.20 8.73 15.93
CA LEU A 64 11.92 10.10 15.44
C LEU A 64 12.59 11.18 16.29
N LYS A 65 12.73 10.94 17.60
CA LYS A 65 13.51 11.80 18.50
C LYS A 65 15.01 11.67 18.23
N ASP A 66 15.51 10.44 18.06
CA ASP A 66 16.94 10.16 17.81
C ASP A 66 17.47 10.88 16.56
N ILE A 67 16.63 11.08 15.55
CA ILE A 67 16.98 11.78 14.30
C ILE A 67 16.53 13.25 14.25
N GLY A 68 15.94 13.76 15.33
CA GLY A 68 15.54 15.15 15.47
C GLY A 68 14.34 15.59 14.64
N VAL A 69 13.49 14.66 14.18
CA VAL A 69 12.23 14.99 13.48
C VAL A 69 11.19 15.54 14.44
N VAL A 70 11.19 15.03 15.66
CA VAL A 70 10.44 15.57 16.79
C VAL A 70 11.40 15.75 17.98
N GLN A 71 11.16 16.75 18.80
CA GLN A 71 11.90 17.03 20.02
C GLN A 71 11.16 16.47 21.25
N PRO A 72 11.84 16.16 22.36
CA PRO A 72 11.19 15.72 23.59
C PRO A 72 10.12 16.68 24.13
N GLU A 73 10.30 17.97 23.90
CA GLU A 73 9.42 19.07 24.28
C GLU A 73 8.29 19.37 23.29
N ASP A 74 8.27 18.70 22.13
CA ASP A 74 7.20 18.89 21.15
C ASP A 74 5.85 18.44 21.72
N ASP A 75 4.80 19.14 21.31
CA ASP A 75 3.43 18.84 21.69
C ASP A 75 3.08 17.36 21.37
N PRO A 76 2.57 16.58 22.35
CA PRO A 76 2.15 15.20 22.12
C PRO A 76 1.18 15.03 20.95
N GLU A 77 0.30 16.01 20.70
CA GLU A 77 -0.62 15.95 19.55
C GLU A 77 0.13 16.07 18.21
N LEU A 78 1.16 16.92 18.15
CA LEU A 78 2.04 17.04 17.00
C LEU A 78 2.81 15.74 16.74
N ILE A 79 3.37 15.13 17.79
CA ILE A 79 4.10 13.86 17.68
C ILE A 79 3.18 12.77 17.13
N GLN A 80 1.97 12.63 17.68
CA GLN A 80 0.99 11.64 17.22
C GLN A 80 0.60 11.88 15.76
N ARG A 81 0.43 13.15 15.37
CA ARG A 81 0.14 13.51 13.98
C ARG A 81 1.28 13.17 13.03
N VAL A 82 2.53 13.38 13.42
CA VAL A 82 3.70 12.98 12.61
C VAL A 82 3.72 11.45 12.44
N CYS A 83 3.54 10.69 13.52
CA CYS A 83 3.45 9.23 13.45
C CYS A 83 2.35 8.78 12.48
N GLY A 84 1.15 9.36 12.57
CA GLY A 84 0.05 9.05 11.65
C GLY A 84 0.34 9.38 10.19
N VAL A 85 1.06 10.49 9.92
CA VAL A 85 1.51 10.82 8.56
C VAL A 85 2.48 9.77 8.04
N LEU A 86 3.45 9.34 8.85
CA LEU A 86 4.45 8.34 8.45
C LEU A 86 3.84 6.96 8.22
N ASP A 87 2.90 6.55 9.06
CA ASP A 87 2.19 5.27 8.96
C ASP A 87 1.50 5.12 7.59
N VAL A 88 0.77 6.16 7.16
CA VAL A 88 -0.02 6.10 5.92
C VAL A 88 0.74 6.54 4.67
N ASN A 89 1.83 7.31 4.76
CA ASN A 89 2.55 7.86 3.60
C ASN A 89 3.94 7.26 3.35
N SER A 90 4.41 6.34 4.20
CA SER A 90 5.70 5.68 3.99
C SER A 90 5.64 4.60 2.91
N PHE A 91 6.76 4.45 2.20
CA PHE A 91 7.03 3.41 1.22
C PHE A 91 8.02 2.43 1.79
N GLU A 92 7.80 1.14 1.53
CA GLU A 92 8.79 0.11 1.83
C GLU A 92 9.90 0.14 0.78
N VAL A 93 11.16 0.23 1.22
CA VAL A 93 12.34 0.32 0.36
C VAL A 93 13.34 -0.75 0.78
N ARG A 94 14.12 -1.26 -0.18
CA ARG A 94 15.19 -2.22 0.09
C ARG A 94 16.45 -1.50 0.51
N ALA A 95 17.19 -2.06 1.45
CA ALA A 95 18.52 -1.58 1.78
C ALA A 95 19.50 -1.88 0.61
N PRO A 96 20.23 -0.87 0.11
CA PRO A 96 21.20 -1.03 -0.96
C PRO A 96 22.28 -2.05 -0.61
N GLY A 97 22.69 -2.85 -1.59
CA GLY A 97 23.81 -3.80 -1.45
C GLY A 97 23.50 -5.08 -0.65
N LEU A 98 22.26 -5.30 -0.20
CA LEU A 98 21.85 -6.56 0.40
C LEU A 98 21.26 -7.52 -0.64
N PRO A 99 21.44 -8.85 -0.48
CA PRO A 99 20.80 -9.84 -1.33
C PRO A 99 19.27 -9.68 -1.31
N SER A 100 18.61 -9.92 -2.45
CA SER A 100 17.15 -9.83 -2.59
C SER A 100 16.34 -10.69 -1.62
N HIS A 101 16.97 -11.68 -0.99
CA HIS A 101 16.36 -12.59 -0.01
C HIS A 101 16.59 -12.17 1.46
N ALA A 102 17.29 -11.08 1.73
CA ALA A 102 17.42 -10.50 3.06
C ALA A 102 16.13 -9.74 3.43
N GLU A 103 15.00 -10.47 3.51
CA GLU A 103 13.65 -9.91 3.70
C GLU A 103 13.49 -9.15 5.02
N HIS A 104 14.36 -9.39 5.99
CA HIS A 104 14.30 -8.85 7.35
C HIS A 104 14.81 -7.40 7.48
N LEU A 105 15.31 -6.79 6.40
CA LEU A 105 15.86 -5.43 6.42
C LEU A 105 15.11 -4.53 5.44
N ARG A 106 13.79 -4.39 5.68
CA ARG A 106 12.90 -3.49 4.95
C ARG A 106 12.93 -2.09 5.58
N LEU A 107 13.20 -1.11 4.74
CA LEU A 107 13.31 0.29 5.12
C LEU A 107 11.96 0.98 4.93
N ARG A 108 11.70 2.05 5.68
CA ARG A 108 10.60 2.97 5.38
C ARG A 108 11.15 4.31 4.95
N ALA A 109 10.70 4.78 3.78
CA ALA A 109 11.05 6.10 3.24
C ALA A 109 9.79 6.91 2.97
N VAL A 110 9.90 8.23 3.03
CA VAL A 110 8.80 9.15 2.72
C VAL A 110 9.13 9.90 1.44
N TYR A 111 8.34 9.67 0.39
CA TYR A 111 8.48 10.37 -0.89
C TYR A 111 7.26 11.26 -1.10
N LEU A 112 7.41 12.55 -0.84
CA LEU A 112 6.27 13.47 -0.74
C LEU A 112 5.40 13.51 -2.00
N GLN A 113 6.00 13.48 -3.19
CA GLN A 113 5.25 13.50 -4.45
C GLN A 113 4.58 12.15 -4.73
N ALA A 114 5.26 11.04 -4.49
CA ALA A 114 4.70 9.71 -4.69
C ALA A 114 3.56 9.42 -3.70
N ALA A 115 3.64 9.94 -2.48
CA ALA A 115 2.61 9.81 -1.44
C ALA A 115 1.28 10.47 -1.83
N LEU A 116 1.25 11.36 -2.83
CA LEU A 116 0.02 11.96 -3.34
C LEU A 116 -0.78 11.05 -4.27
N MET A 117 -0.16 10.01 -4.84
CA MET A 117 -0.86 9.10 -5.75
C MET A 117 -1.88 8.28 -4.97
N ALA A 118 -3.13 8.27 -5.42
CA ALA A 118 -4.19 7.50 -4.77
C ALA A 118 -4.09 6.00 -5.09
N HIS A 119 -4.73 5.18 -4.24
CA HIS A 119 -4.86 3.75 -4.48
C HIS A 119 -5.82 3.43 -5.63
N HIS A 120 -5.45 2.46 -6.47
CA HIS A 120 -6.39 1.68 -7.27
C HIS A 120 -5.85 0.26 -7.43
N CYS A 121 -6.69 -0.79 -7.24
CA CYS A 121 -6.21 -2.17 -7.37
C CYS A 121 -5.76 -2.54 -8.79
N ILE A 122 -6.18 -1.75 -9.79
CA ILE A 122 -5.67 -1.76 -11.16
C ILE A 122 -4.93 -0.43 -11.39
N ALA A 123 -3.74 -0.32 -10.83
CA ALA A 123 -2.92 0.88 -10.92
C ALA A 123 -2.46 1.14 -12.36
N ASN A 124 -2.26 2.42 -12.69
CA ASN A 124 -1.69 2.85 -13.98
C ASN A 124 -0.21 3.25 -13.86
N THR A 125 0.39 3.05 -12.68
CA THR A 125 1.81 3.20 -12.45
C THR A 125 2.43 2.01 -11.71
N HIS A 126 3.75 1.92 -11.80
CA HIS A 126 4.60 1.07 -10.99
C HIS A 126 5.79 1.89 -10.45
N LEU A 127 6.26 1.54 -9.26
CA LEU A 127 7.33 2.23 -8.55
C LEU A 127 8.62 1.40 -8.58
N ALA A 128 9.74 2.05 -8.89
CA ALA A 128 11.07 1.50 -8.70
C ALA A 128 11.85 2.43 -7.76
N VAL A 129 12.66 1.87 -6.87
CA VAL A 129 13.60 2.62 -6.04
C VAL A 129 14.98 2.06 -6.29
N ASP A 130 15.94 2.92 -6.62
CA ASP A 130 17.32 2.54 -6.87
C ASP A 130 18.18 2.52 -5.59
N ASP A 131 19.44 2.12 -5.74
CA ASP A 131 20.40 2.05 -4.63
C ASP A 131 20.77 3.43 -4.04
N ASN A 132 20.40 4.52 -4.72
CA ASN A 132 20.55 5.90 -4.23
C ASN A 132 19.26 6.42 -3.57
N PHE A 133 18.29 5.54 -3.30
CA PHE A 133 16.98 5.86 -2.75
C PHE A 133 16.14 6.81 -3.63
N ILE A 134 16.43 6.89 -4.93
CA ILE A 134 15.64 7.68 -5.86
C ILE A 134 14.43 6.86 -6.29
N ILE A 135 13.24 7.37 -5.97
CA ILE A 135 11.99 6.79 -6.45
C ILE A 135 11.71 7.23 -7.88
N THR A 136 11.44 6.26 -8.75
CA THR A 136 11.00 6.48 -10.13
C THR A 136 9.58 5.93 -10.28
N VAL A 137 8.67 6.78 -10.75
CA VAL A 137 7.29 6.41 -11.05
C VAL A 137 7.15 6.19 -12.55
N HIS A 138 6.92 4.94 -12.96
CA HIS A 138 6.71 4.60 -14.37
C HIS A 138 5.21 4.43 -14.65
N ALA A 139 4.73 5.02 -15.74
CA ALA A 139 3.42 4.68 -16.26
C ALA A 139 3.43 3.22 -16.76
N SER A 140 2.46 2.42 -16.32
CA SER A 140 2.29 1.02 -16.78
C SER A 140 1.33 0.91 -17.96
N VAL A 141 0.58 1.99 -18.24
CA VAL A 141 -0.37 2.11 -19.35
C VAL A 141 -0.34 3.54 -19.89
N HIS A 142 -1.01 3.79 -21.01
CA HIS A 142 -1.25 5.15 -21.49
C HIS A 142 -2.15 5.91 -20.51
N ILE A 143 -1.72 7.11 -20.09
CA ILE A 143 -2.47 8.00 -19.20
C ILE A 143 -2.71 9.31 -19.93
N SER A 144 -3.96 9.57 -20.29
CA SER A 144 -4.34 10.80 -20.98
C SER A 144 -4.29 12.02 -20.03
N GLN A 145 -4.12 13.21 -20.60
CA GLN A 145 -4.12 14.45 -19.82
C GLN A 145 -5.39 14.59 -18.98
N GLY A 146 -5.22 14.94 -17.70
CA GLY A 146 -6.33 15.10 -16.74
C GLY A 146 -6.80 13.80 -16.08
N GLN A 147 -6.30 12.63 -16.50
CA GLN A 147 -6.58 11.38 -15.80
C GLN A 147 -5.81 11.30 -14.48
N PRO A 148 -6.41 10.74 -13.41
CA PRO A 148 -5.71 10.49 -12.17
C PRO A 148 -4.56 9.49 -12.34
N ILE A 149 -3.51 9.68 -11.54
CA ILE A 149 -2.39 8.75 -11.43
C ILE A 149 -2.64 7.87 -10.20
N PHE A 150 -2.64 6.55 -10.40
CA PHE A 150 -2.96 5.56 -9.39
C PHE A 150 -1.81 4.60 -9.17
N PHE A 151 -1.52 4.33 -7.90
CA PHE A 151 -0.57 3.31 -7.46
C PHE A 151 -1.31 2.19 -6.72
N ASN A 152 -0.78 0.97 -6.75
CA ASN A 152 -1.37 -0.16 -6.01
C ASN A 152 -0.64 -0.30 -4.67
N TYR A 153 -1.35 -0.01 -3.58
CA TYR A 153 -0.80 -0.10 -2.22
C TYR A 153 -0.77 -1.53 -1.68
N THR A 154 -1.39 -2.49 -2.36
CA THR A 154 -1.49 -3.89 -1.93
C THR A 154 -0.77 -4.80 -2.91
N SER A 155 -0.72 -6.10 -2.62
CA SER A 155 -0.33 -7.08 -3.63
C SER A 155 -1.44 -7.23 -4.69
N PRO A 156 -1.11 -7.23 -6.00
CA PRO A 156 -2.09 -7.52 -7.05
C PRO A 156 -2.60 -8.97 -7.01
N LEU A 157 -1.86 -9.88 -6.35
CA LEU A 157 -2.14 -11.30 -6.24
C LEU A 157 -3.08 -11.68 -5.09
N GLN A 158 -3.40 -10.73 -4.21
CA GLN A 158 -4.39 -10.91 -3.15
C GLN A 158 -5.81 -10.85 -3.70
N GLY A 159 -6.75 -11.54 -3.06
CA GLY A 159 -8.19 -11.48 -3.35
C GLY A 159 -8.85 -10.18 -2.85
N THR A 160 -10.11 -9.94 -3.20
CA THR A 160 -10.81 -8.69 -2.85
C THR A 160 -10.89 -8.45 -1.34
N SER A 161 -11.23 -9.48 -0.56
CA SER A 161 -11.33 -9.35 0.90
C SER A 161 -9.99 -8.97 1.53
N GLU A 162 -8.92 -9.67 1.16
CA GLU A 162 -7.56 -9.44 1.68
C GLU A 162 -7.03 -8.04 1.31
N ARG A 163 -7.23 -7.60 0.07
CA ARG A 163 -6.82 -6.25 -0.35
C ARG A 163 -7.58 -5.19 0.44
N ARG A 164 -8.88 -5.38 0.67
CA ARG A 164 -9.71 -4.42 1.42
C ARG A 164 -9.35 -4.38 2.89
N GLU A 165 -9.16 -5.53 3.52
CA GLU A 165 -8.69 -5.65 4.90
C GLU A 165 -7.34 -4.93 5.07
N HIS A 166 -6.36 -5.21 4.21
CA HIS A 166 -5.05 -4.54 4.25
C HIS A 166 -5.15 -3.01 4.14
N LEU A 167 -6.02 -2.50 3.28
CA LEU A 167 -6.24 -1.05 3.11
C LEU A 167 -7.00 -0.45 4.28
N HIS A 168 -7.96 -1.18 4.86
CA HIS A 168 -8.71 -0.74 6.01
C HIS A 168 -7.80 -0.63 7.24
N GLU A 169 -6.96 -1.63 7.48
CA GLU A 169 -6.02 -1.66 8.61
C GLU A 169 -4.86 -0.69 8.44
N GLY A 170 -4.22 -0.68 7.26
CA GLY A 170 -2.97 0.08 7.05
C GLY A 170 -3.16 1.48 6.47
N LYS A 171 -4.32 1.78 5.89
CA LYS A 171 -4.61 3.07 5.22
C LYS A 171 -5.96 3.68 5.61
N TYR A 172 -6.74 3.01 6.47
CA TYR A 172 -7.97 3.52 7.06
C TYR A 172 -9.05 3.89 6.03
N PHE A 173 -9.14 3.15 4.92
CA PHE A 173 -10.23 3.32 3.95
C PHE A 173 -10.66 2.00 3.30
N ASP A 174 -11.91 1.97 2.84
CA ASP A 174 -12.48 0.84 2.10
C ASP A 174 -12.39 1.07 0.59
N CYS A 175 -11.63 0.21 -0.12
CA CYS A 175 -11.51 0.31 -1.57
C CYS A 175 -12.80 -0.10 -2.28
N THR A 176 -13.27 0.78 -3.17
CA THR A 176 -14.45 0.58 -4.01
C THR A 176 -14.13 0.70 -5.50
N CYS A 177 -12.87 0.44 -5.88
CA CYS A 177 -12.42 0.47 -7.26
C CYS A 177 -13.17 -0.56 -8.14
N SER A 178 -13.03 -0.45 -9.47
CA SER A 178 -13.71 -1.33 -10.42
C SER A 178 -13.48 -2.82 -10.14
N ARG A 179 -12.24 -3.21 -9.81
CA ARG A 179 -11.91 -4.60 -9.45
C ARG A 179 -12.56 -5.06 -8.15
N CYS A 180 -12.58 -4.21 -7.12
CA CYS A 180 -13.21 -4.56 -5.83
C CYS A 180 -14.73 -4.65 -5.94
N ARG A 181 -15.35 -3.90 -6.85
CA ARG A 181 -16.80 -3.91 -7.08
C ARG A 181 -17.28 -5.10 -7.91
N ASP A 182 -16.40 -5.71 -8.66
CA ASP A 182 -16.70 -6.85 -9.52
C ASP A 182 -16.52 -8.17 -8.75
N PRO A 183 -17.58 -8.99 -8.58
CA PRO A 183 -17.45 -10.28 -7.91
C PRO A 183 -16.54 -11.30 -8.59
N THR A 184 -16.27 -11.10 -9.88
CA THR A 184 -15.32 -11.93 -10.66
C THR A 184 -13.90 -11.39 -10.62
N GLU A 185 -13.68 -10.24 -9.98
CA GLU A 185 -12.41 -9.51 -9.95
C GLU A 185 -11.85 -9.22 -11.35
N LEU A 186 -12.70 -8.74 -12.25
CA LEU A 186 -12.38 -8.52 -13.67
C LEU A 186 -12.08 -9.83 -14.41
N GLY A 187 -12.82 -10.88 -14.07
CA GLY A 187 -12.70 -12.22 -14.68
C GLY A 187 -11.50 -13.04 -14.21
N THR A 188 -10.72 -12.58 -13.22
CA THR A 188 -9.61 -13.38 -12.67
C THR A 188 -10.09 -14.46 -11.71
N TYR A 189 -11.27 -14.25 -11.10
CA TYR A 189 -11.86 -15.15 -10.11
C TYR A 189 -10.91 -15.49 -8.95
N MET A 190 -10.02 -14.56 -8.56
CA MET A 190 -8.92 -14.82 -7.61
C MET A 190 -9.44 -15.27 -6.24
N SER A 191 -10.59 -14.75 -5.83
CA SER A 191 -11.24 -15.07 -4.55
C SER A 191 -12.25 -16.23 -4.67
N SER A 192 -12.41 -16.85 -5.84
CA SER A 192 -13.47 -17.84 -6.09
C SER A 192 -13.03 -19.27 -5.80
N LEU A 193 -13.97 -20.08 -5.31
CA LEU A 193 -13.73 -21.49 -5.01
C LEU A 193 -14.32 -22.42 -6.07
N LYS A 194 -13.76 -23.62 -6.22
CA LYS A 194 -14.38 -24.66 -7.05
C LYS A 194 -15.66 -25.17 -6.41
N CYS A 195 -16.75 -25.19 -7.18
CA CYS A 195 -18.05 -25.62 -6.66
C CYS A 195 -18.09 -27.13 -6.41
N VAL A 196 -18.32 -27.54 -5.15
CA VAL A 196 -18.44 -28.96 -4.79
C VAL A 196 -19.74 -29.60 -5.31
N LYS A 197 -20.84 -28.83 -5.44
CA LYS A 197 -22.15 -29.34 -5.85
C LYS A 197 -22.15 -29.86 -7.30
N CYS A 198 -21.46 -29.17 -8.19
CA CYS A 198 -21.31 -29.57 -9.60
C CYS A 198 -19.96 -30.24 -9.90
N ARG A 199 -19.27 -30.76 -8.88
CA ARG A 199 -17.99 -31.48 -9.02
C ARG A 199 -16.90 -30.65 -9.72
N GLY A 200 -16.79 -29.37 -9.35
CA GLY A 200 -15.74 -28.46 -9.83
C GLY A 200 -15.95 -27.85 -11.22
N LYS A 201 -17.11 -28.10 -11.86
CA LYS A 201 -17.42 -27.54 -13.18
C LYS A 201 -17.60 -26.02 -13.18
N GLY A 202 -17.99 -25.43 -12.04
CA GLY A 202 -18.17 -23.99 -11.86
C GLY A 202 -17.30 -23.39 -10.76
N LEU A 203 -17.26 -22.07 -10.74
CA LEU A 203 -16.62 -21.24 -9.72
C LEU A 203 -17.69 -20.58 -8.86
N VAL A 204 -17.44 -20.54 -7.57
CA VAL A 204 -18.28 -19.94 -6.53
C VAL A 204 -17.69 -18.59 -6.18
N SER A 205 -18.43 -17.51 -6.43
CA SER A 205 -18.02 -16.12 -6.21
C SER A 205 -19.07 -15.40 -5.35
N PRO A 206 -18.74 -14.30 -4.65
CA PRO A 206 -19.75 -13.55 -3.92
C PRO A 206 -20.80 -12.99 -4.88
N MET A 207 -22.04 -12.79 -4.45
CA MET A 207 -23.03 -12.09 -5.27
C MET A 207 -22.79 -10.58 -5.24
N GLU A 208 -22.37 -10.05 -4.08
CA GLU A 208 -22.05 -8.65 -3.88
C GLU A 208 -20.64 -8.52 -3.27
N ALA A 209 -19.65 -8.18 -4.10
CA ALA A 209 -18.24 -8.20 -3.75
C ALA A 209 -17.83 -7.30 -2.57
N LEU A 210 -18.58 -6.21 -2.33
CA LEU A 210 -18.29 -5.27 -1.25
C LEU A 210 -19.00 -5.60 0.08
N LYS A 211 -19.85 -6.63 0.12
CA LYS A 211 -20.59 -7.02 1.32
C LYS A 211 -20.04 -8.33 1.87
N GLU A 212 -19.46 -8.28 3.06
CA GLU A 212 -18.84 -9.43 3.72
C GLU A 212 -19.79 -10.61 3.92
N ASN A 213 -21.05 -10.33 4.28
CA ASN A 213 -22.07 -11.36 4.50
C ASN A 213 -22.86 -11.73 3.23
N SER A 214 -22.41 -11.32 2.05
CA SER A 214 -23.08 -11.65 0.78
C SER A 214 -23.08 -13.17 0.56
N PRO A 215 -24.21 -13.79 0.19
CA PRO A 215 -24.20 -15.16 -0.31
C PRO A 215 -23.29 -15.30 -1.52
N TRP A 216 -22.79 -16.51 -1.74
CA TRP A 216 -21.94 -16.84 -2.87
C TRP A 216 -22.67 -17.77 -3.82
N GLU A 217 -22.51 -17.56 -5.13
CA GLU A 217 -23.21 -18.31 -6.16
C GLU A 217 -22.23 -19.00 -7.11
N CYS A 218 -22.56 -20.23 -7.49
CA CYS A 218 -21.85 -20.96 -8.54
C CYS A 218 -22.29 -20.51 -9.94
N ASN A 219 -21.36 -20.04 -10.75
CA ASN A 219 -21.61 -19.60 -12.12
C ASN A 219 -22.01 -20.71 -13.12
N HIS A 220 -22.00 -21.98 -12.71
CA HIS A 220 -22.35 -23.12 -13.57
C HIS A 220 -23.70 -23.76 -13.22
N CYS A 221 -23.98 -23.94 -11.92
CA CYS A 221 -25.19 -24.65 -11.47
C CYS A 221 -26.14 -23.79 -10.62
N GLY A 222 -25.83 -22.52 -10.39
CA GLY A 222 -26.65 -21.59 -9.60
C GLY A 222 -26.79 -21.96 -8.12
N HIS A 223 -25.98 -22.89 -7.62
CA HIS A 223 -26.05 -23.29 -6.21
C HIS A 223 -25.44 -22.19 -5.32
N TYR A 224 -26.15 -21.87 -4.23
CA TYR A 224 -25.76 -20.86 -3.26
C TYR A 224 -25.03 -21.45 -2.07
N TYR A 225 -24.06 -20.71 -1.56
CA TYR A 225 -23.34 -20.96 -0.32
C TYR A 225 -23.44 -19.73 0.57
N SER A 226 -23.56 -19.92 1.89
CA SER A 226 -23.46 -18.80 2.82
C SER A 226 -22.02 -18.30 2.90
N ALA A 227 -21.84 -17.00 3.16
CA ALA A 227 -20.51 -16.40 3.36
C ALA A 227 -19.70 -17.17 4.43
N LEU A 228 -20.35 -17.53 5.55
CA LEU A 228 -19.71 -18.29 6.63
C LEU A 228 -19.07 -19.60 6.16
N VAL A 229 -19.77 -20.40 5.34
CA VAL A 229 -19.24 -21.67 4.83
C VAL A 229 -18.02 -21.43 3.94
N VAL A 230 -18.07 -20.42 3.08
CA VAL A 230 -16.96 -20.06 2.19
C VAL A 230 -15.76 -19.55 2.99
N HIS A 231 -15.98 -18.67 3.98
CA HIS A 231 -14.93 -18.12 4.83
C HIS A 231 -14.26 -19.21 5.67
N SER A 232 -15.03 -20.12 6.29
CA SER A 232 -14.46 -21.24 7.04
C SER A 232 -13.64 -22.18 6.14
N ALA A 233 -14.11 -22.47 4.93
CA ALA A 233 -13.35 -23.29 3.97
C ALA A 233 -12.06 -22.60 3.53
N THR A 234 -12.10 -21.29 3.29
CA THR A 234 -10.93 -20.50 2.89
C THR A 234 -9.91 -20.40 4.02
N ALA A 235 -10.35 -20.12 5.24
CA ALA A 235 -9.50 -20.09 6.43
C ALA A 235 -8.80 -21.44 6.64
N ARG A 236 -9.55 -22.55 6.59
CA ARG A 236 -8.96 -23.89 6.70
C ARG A 236 -7.96 -24.19 5.59
N GLY A 237 -8.22 -23.71 4.37
CA GLY A 237 -7.29 -23.82 3.24
C GLY A 237 -5.98 -23.08 3.49
N LYS A 238 -6.03 -21.89 4.09
CA LYS A 238 -4.83 -21.12 4.48
C LYS A 238 -4.00 -21.88 5.51
N ASP A 239 -4.60 -22.37 6.59
CA ASP A 239 -3.90 -23.15 7.62
C ASP A 239 -3.14 -24.34 6.99
N LEU A 240 -3.82 -25.08 6.10
CA LEU A 240 -3.22 -26.24 5.43
C LEU A 240 -2.06 -25.87 4.50
N LEU A 241 -2.06 -24.67 3.91
CA LEU A 241 -0.95 -24.20 3.08
C LEU A 241 0.26 -23.77 3.92
N GLU A 242 0.03 -23.25 5.12
CA GLU A 242 1.09 -22.89 6.06
C GLU A 242 1.83 -24.11 6.61
N ASP A 243 1.11 -25.23 6.77
CA ASP A 243 1.65 -26.53 7.21
C ASP A 243 2.48 -27.26 6.14
N ILE A 244 2.55 -26.76 4.89
CA ILE A 244 3.34 -27.38 3.82
C ILE A 244 4.83 -27.13 4.06
N ASP A 245 5.65 -28.19 3.99
CA ASP A 245 7.11 -28.09 4.04
C ASP A 245 7.67 -27.31 2.83
N LYS A 246 7.97 -26.03 3.07
CA LYS A 246 8.49 -25.09 2.06
C LYS A 246 9.90 -25.46 1.57
N SER A 247 10.62 -26.37 2.24
CA SER A 247 11.99 -26.76 1.88
C SER A 247 12.09 -27.59 0.59
N THR A 248 10.99 -28.22 0.17
CA THR A 248 10.95 -29.10 -1.01
C THR A 248 10.77 -28.35 -2.35
N SER A 249 10.56 -27.03 -2.33
CA SER A 249 10.23 -26.23 -3.51
C SER A 249 11.44 -25.74 -4.34
N TYR A 250 12.69 -25.97 -3.89
CA TYR A 250 13.90 -25.47 -4.55
C TYR A 250 14.54 -26.40 -5.60
N THR A 251 14.01 -27.59 -5.82
CA THR A 251 14.49 -28.51 -6.86
C THR A 251 13.55 -28.53 -8.06
N SER A 252 13.68 -27.59 -9.00
CA SER A 252 13.51 -27.82 -10.46
C SER A 252 13.24 -26.56 -11.30
N TYR A 253 14.08 -25.52 -11.27
CA TYR A 253 14.20 -24.63 -12.44
C TYR A 253 15.64 -24.15 -12.58
N ARG A 254 16.48 -25.00 -13.18
CA ARG A 254 17.67 -24.57 -13.93
C ARG A 254 17.30 -24.65 -15.41
N HIS A 255 17.12 -23.49 -16.04
CA HIS A 255 17.26 -23.33 -17.49
C HIS A 255 18.48 -22.46 -17.75
#